data_AF-A0A2S3ZD29-F1
#
_entry.id   AF-A0A2S3ZD29-F1
#
_cell.length_a   1.000
_cell.length_b   1.000
_cell.length_c   1.000
_cell.angle_alpha   90.00
_cell.angle_beta   90.00
_cell.angle_gamma   90.00
#
_symmetry.space_group_name_H-M   'P 1'
#
loop_
_entity.id
_entity.type
_entity.pdbx_description
1 polymer ?
#
loop_
_entity_poly.entity_id
_entity_poly.type
_entity_poly.pdbx_seq_one_letter_code
_entity_poly.pdbx_strand_id
1 'polypeptide(L)' 'MASRKWSEMTGGQKSGVIAGGLVQLVLAGLAWSDLAHRPAKKVNGPKGVWAAVISINYAGPIAYFIAGRKD' A
#
# COMPACT_ATOMS: atom_id res chain seq x y z
N MET A 1 -12.03 -0.03 -25.14
CA MET A 1 -12.84 0.24 -23.93
C MET A 1 -12.91 1.75 -23.74
N ALA A 2 -14.11 2.35 -23.75
CA ALA A 2 -14.24 3.80 -23.54
C ALA A 2 -13.86 4.12 -22.08
N SER A 3 -12.84 4.96 -21.88
CA SER A 3 -12.54 5.48 -20.54
C SER A 3 -13.68 6.40 -20.13
N ARG A 4 -14.50 5.99 -19.16
CA ARG A 4 -15.51 6.86 -18.55
C ARG A 4 -14.82 8.11 -18.05
N LYS A 5 -15.30 9.28 -18.47
CA LYS A 5 -14.80 10.55 -17.91
C LYS A 5 -15.24 10.62 -16.46
N TRP A 6 -14.42 11.20 -15.58
CA TRP A 6 -14.75 11.38 -14.16
C TRP A 6 -16.12 12.06 -13.97
N SER A 7 -16.50 12.98 -14.85
CA SER A 7 -17.81 13.65 -14.85
C SER A 7 -19.00 12.72 -15.09
N GLU A 8 -18.79 11.55 -15.71
CA GLU A 8 -19.81 10.55 -16.06
C GLU A 8 -19.96 9.44 -15.00
N MET A 9 -19.18 9.51 -13.92
CA MET A 9 -19.26 8.58 -12.81
C MET A 9 -20.37 8.99 -11.83
N THR A 10 -21.18 8.04 -11.40
CA THR A 10 -22.16 8.27 -10.33
C THR A 10 -21.45 8.61 -9.02
N GLY A 11 -22.16 9.22 -8.07
CA GLY A 11 -21.59 9.56 -6.75
C GLY A 11 -20.94 8.35 -6.06
N GLY A 12 -21.58 7.18 -6.12
CA GLY A 12 -21.04 5.93 -5.58
C GLY A 12 -19.74 5.48 -6.26
N GLN A 13 -19.63 5.63 -7.58
CA GLN A 13 -18.40 5.27 -8.31
C GLN A 13 -17.22 6.17 -7.94
N LYS A 14 -17.45 7.49 -7.82
CA LYS A 14 -16.41 8.44 -7.39
C LYS A 14 -15.96 8.14 -5.96
N SER A 15 -16.92 7.92 -5.06
CA SER A 15 -16.62 7.55 -3.67
C SER A 15 -15.80 6.26 -3.59
N GLY A 16 -16.10 5.25 -4.41
CA GLY A 16 -15.33 4.01 -4.47
C GLY A 16 -13.87 4.24 -4.87
N VAL A 17 -13.62 5.06 -5.90
CA VAL A 17 -12.25 5.37 -6.34
C VAL A 17 -11.48 6.16 -5.27
N ILE A 18 -12.13 7.15 -4.65
CA ILE A 18 -11.51 7.94 -3.57
C ILE A 18 -11.20 7.05 -2.38
N ALA A 19 -12.15 6.23 -1.94
CA ALA A 19 -11.98 5.33 -0.81
C ALA A 19 -10.85 4.32 -1.08
N GLY A 20 -10.80 3.73 -2.28
CA GLY A 20 -9.70 2.86 -2.69
C GLY A 20 -8.35 3.58 -2.59
N GLY A 21 -8.23 4.76 -3.20
CA GLY A 21 -7.00 5.56 -3.13
C GLY A 21 -6.56 5.87 -1.69
N LEU A 22 -7.49 6.25 -0.82
CA LEU A 22 -7.21 6.49 0.60
C LEU A 22 -6.73 5.23 1.31
N VAL A 23 -7.41 4.10 1.10
CA VAL A 23 -7.00 2.80 1.68
C VAL A 23 -5.59 2.44 1.23
N GLN A 24 -5.26 2.62 -0.05
CA GLN A 24 -3.93 2.35 -0.58
C GLN A 24 -2.86 3.22 0.10
N LEU A 25 -3.10 4.53 0.21
CA LEU A 25 -2.16 5.47 0.82
C LEU A 25 -1.94 5.19 2.30
N VAL A 26 -3.02 4.92 3.05
CA VAL A 26 -2.93 4.56 4.46
C VAL A 26 -2.16 3.25 4.63
N LEU A 27 -2.48 2.22 3.83
CA LEU A 27 -1.83 0.93 3.91
C LEU A 27 -0.32 1.02 3.61
N ALA A 28 0.06 1.73 2.54
CA ALA A 28 1.46 1.96 2.20
C ALA A 28 2.19 2.80 3.26
N GLY A 29 1.55 3.87 3.76
CA GLY A 29 2.09 4.72 4.82
C GLY A 29 2.35 3.94 6.11
N LEU A 30 1.41 3.09 6.52
CA LEU A 30 1.58 2.21 7.68
C LEU A 30 2.71 1.20 7.45
N ALA A 31 2.82 0.61 6.25
CA ALA A 31 3.87 -0.35 5.95
C ALA A 31 5.26 0.30 6.00
N TRP A 32 5.45 1.49 5.41
CA TRP A 32 6.72 2.22 5.50
C TRP A 32 7.02 2.70 6.92
N SER A 33 6.01 3.18 7.66
CA SER A 33 6.18 3.58 9.06
C SER A 33 6.59 2.39 9.94
N ASP A 34 5.92 1.24 9.80
CA ASP A 34 6.30 0.00 10.48
C ASP A 34 7.74 -0.38 10.12
N LEU A 35 8.09 -0.42 8.83
CA LEU A 35 9.45 -0.74 8.37
C LEU A 35 10.53 0.21 8.92
N ALA A 36 10.23 1.51 9.02
CA ALA A 36 11.14 2.51 9.56
C ALA A 36 11.40 2.27 11.06
N HIS A 37 10.34 2.11 11.85
CA HIS A 37 10.42 1.96 13.30
C HIS A 37 10.87 0.56 13.74
N ARG A 38 10.56 -0.48 12.97
CA ARG A 38 10.85 -1.87 13.32
C ARG A 38 12.36 -2.14 13.23
N PRO A 39 13.02 -2.70 14.26
CA PRO A 39 14.46 -2.95 14.22
C PRO A 39 14.81 -3.98 13.13
N ALA A 40 15.95 -3.80 12.46
CA ALA A 40 16.33 -4.62 11.30
C ALA A 40 16.36 -6.14 11.56
N LYS A 41 16.64 -6.55 12.81
CA LYS A 41 16.61 -7.96 13.24
C LYS A 41 15.20 -8.58 13.18
N LYS A 42 14.15 -7.75 13.21
CA LYS A 42 12.73 -8.13 13.13
C LYS A 42 12.13 -7.92 11.74
N VAL A 43 12.98 -7.70 10.74
CA VAL A 43 12.59 -7.57 9.33
C VAL A 43 13.23 -8.72 8.55
N ASN A 44 12.46 -9.33 7.66
CA ASN A 44 12.94 -10.48 6.89
C ASN A 44 13.79 -10.02 5.70
N GLY A 45 15.06 -9.76 5.93
CA GLY A 45 16.01 -9.30 4.91
C GLY A 45 16.25 -7.78 4.96
N PRO A 46 16.87 -7.19 3.91
CA PRO A 46 17.26 -5.79 3.91
C PRO A 46 16.03 -4.86 3.89
N LYS A 47 16.05 -3.82 4.74
CA LYS A 47 14.97 -2.83 4.78
C LYS A 47 14.73 -2.14 3.44
N GLY A 48 15.80 -1.85 2.69
CA GLY A 48 15.69 -1.19 1.38
C GLY A 48 14.87 -2.00 0.36
N VAL A 49 14.98 -3.33 0.39
CA VAL A 49 14.19 -4.20 -0.47
C VAL A 49 12.71 -4.09 -0.12
N TRP A 50 12.36 -4.14 1.16
CA TRP A 50 10.98 -3.98 1.59
C TRP A 50 10.43 -2.58 1.31
N ALA A 51 11.23 -1.54 1.42
CA ALA A 51 10.82 -0.18 1.05
C ALA A 51 10.42 -0.11 -0.44
N ALA A 52 11.20 -0.74 -1.32
CA ALA A 52 10.88 -0.85 -2.74
C ALA A 52 9.65 -1.72 -2.98
N VAL A 53 9.54 -2.88 -2.32
CA VAL A 53 8.38 -3.77 -2.45
C VAL A 53 7.09 -3.05 -2.05
N ILE A 54 7.06 -2.32 -0.93
CA ILE A 54 5.89 -1.55 -0.45
C ILE A 54 5.41 -0.52 -1.49
N SER A 55 6.27 -0.02 -2.38
CA SER A 55 5.85 0.92 -3.43
C SER A 55 4.97 0.27 -4.52
N ILE A 56 4.89 -1.06 -4.57
CA ILE A 56 4.13 -1.81 -5.58
C ILE A 56 2.65 -1.89 -5.19
N ASN A 57 1.91 -0.82 -5.46
CA ASN A 57 0.45 -0.76 -5.37
C ASN A 57 -0.08 -1.40 -4.06
N TYR A 58 -1.19 -2.16 -4.05
CA TYR A 58 -1.64 -2.89 -2.85
C TYR A 58 -0.79 -4.13 -2.53
N ALA A 59 -0.20 -4.77 -3.55
CA ALA A 59 0.51 -6.03 -3.37
C ALA A 59 1.74 -5.88 -2.46
N GLY A 60 2.47 -4.77 -2.61
CA GLY A 60 3.67 -4.45 -1.86
C GLY A 60 3.46 -4.34 -0.35
N PRO A 61 2.60 -3.42 0.11
CA PRO A 61 2.27 -3.27 1.52
C PRO A 61 1.72 -4.56 2.14
N ILE A 62 0.85 -5.28 1.41
CA ILE A 62 0.29 -6.56 1.87
C ILE A 62 1.41 -7.60 2.05
N ALA A 63 2.30 -7.74 1.06
CA ALA A 63 3.43 -8.66 1.13
C ALA A 63 4.37 -8.33 2.30
N TYR A 64 4.60 -7.04 2.59
CA TYR A 64 5.39 -6.63 3.75
C TYR A 64 4.77 -7.10 5.06
N PHE A 65 3.47 -6.90 5.25
CA PHE A 65 2.80 -7.31 6.48
C PHE A 65 2.76 -8.84 6.66
N ILE A 66 2.68 -9.60 5.56
CA ILE A 66 2.63 -11.07 5.61
C ILE A 66 4.03 -11.69 5.78
N ALA A 67 5.02 -11.23 5.02
CA ALA A 67 6.31 -11.92 4.88
C ALA A 67 7.54 -11.07 5.24
N GLY A 68 7.39 -9.74 5.30
CA GLY A 68 8.49 -8.81 5.61
C GLY A 68 8.73 -8.62 7.10
N ARG A 69 7.75 -8.92 7.94
CA ARG A 69 7.84 -8.86 9.39
C ARG A 69 8.33 -10.19 9.95
N LYS A 70 9.28 -10.13 10.89
CA LYS A 70 9.65 -11.22 11.79
C LYS A 70 9.21 -10.79 13.19
N ASP A 71 8.14 -11.41 13.68
CA ASP A 71 7.72 -11.27 15.07
C ASP A 71 8.49 -12.25 15.95
#